data_AF-A0AAV6AAT8-F1
#
_entry.id   AF-A0AAV6AAT8-F1
#
_cell.length_a   1.000
_cell.length_b   1.000
_cell.length_c   1.000
_cell.angle_alpha   90.00
_cell.angle_beta   90.00
_cell.angle_gamma   90.00
#
_symmetry.space_group_name_H-M   'P 1'
#
loop_
_entity.id
_entity.type
_entity.pdbx_description
1 polymer ?
#
loop_
_entity_poly.entity_id
_entity_poly.type
_entity_poly.pdbx_seq_one_letter_code
_entity_poly.pdbx_strand_id
1 'polypeptide(L)'
;MSIVPSEARAETSRESEPAEPGELAEEIAREGQSQGSLLIVLDYEAILGGSALDVPLLVRGALVALATASDACVVIVSAGEASHLETRIKVPGVVYVGASPNLERIVAQRRSEAREHPIVVLLGAGESFAKVGKVRYAVHVGRPRGEPAASHWVFDRASAVELLARLAFAWSAPTPTP
;
A
#
# COMPACT_ATOMS: atom_id res chain seq x y z
N MET A 1 -20.42 -41.04 -33.33
CA MET A 1 -20.06 -39.61 -33.26
C MET A 1 -20.45 -39.13 -31.87
N SER A 2 -19.47 -38.89 -31.00
CA SER A 2 -19.72 -38.45 -29.63
C SER A 2 -19.45 -36.94 -29.56
N ILE A 3 -20.50 -36.15 -29.30
CA ILE A 3 -20.41 -34.71 -29.10
C ILE A 3 -20.06 -34.52 -27.64
N VAL A 4 -18.82 -34.13 -27.35
CA VAL A 4 -18.40 -33.73 -26.01
C VAL A 4 -19.00 -32.34 -25.75
N PRO A 5 -19.76 -32.11 -24.67
CA PRO A 5 -20.20 -30.77 -24.33
C PRO A 5 -18.98 -29.95 -23.92
N SER A 6 -18.79 -28.85 -24.64
CA SER A 6 -17.83 -27.79 -24.31
C SER A 6 -18.03 -27.37 -22.86
N GLU A 7 -17.05 -27.64 -22.01
CA GLU A 7 -16.90 -26.94 -20.74
C GLU A 7 -16.64 -25.47 -21.06
N ALA A 8 -17.72 -24.71 -21.18
CA ALA A 8 -17.68 -23.28 -20.97
C ALA A 8 -17.15 -23.10 -19.53
N ARG A 9 -15.83 -22.92 -19.40
CA ARG A 9 -15.20 -22.36 -18.22
C ARG A 9 -15.87 -21.03 -17.99
N ALA A 10 -16.90 -21.05 -17.16
CA ALA A 10 -17.30 -19.89 -16.39
C ALA A 10 -16.08 -19.57 -15.51
N GLU A 11 -15.18 -18.74 -16.03
CA GLU A 11 -14.34 -17.87 -15.22
C GLU A 11 -15.31 -17.00 -14.43
N THR A 12 -15.81 -17.57 -13.35
CA THR A 12 -16.41 -16.83 -12.27
C THR A 12 -15.32 -15.87 -11.83
N SER A 13 -15.51 -14.60 -12.20
CA SER A 13 -14.80 -13.48 -11.60
C SER A 13 -14.95 -13.69 -10.10
N ARG A 14 -13.92 -14.24 -9.45
CA ARG A 14 -13.87 -14.30 -8.00
C ARG A 14 -13.83 -12.85 -7.59
N GLU A 15 -14.97 -12.31 -7.16
CA GLU A 15 -14.96 -11.16 -6.27
C GLU A 15 -14.06 -11.59 -5.10
N SER A 16 -12.80 -11.14 -5.12
CA SER A 16 -11.86 -11.45 -4.06
C SER A 16 -12.47 -10.88 -2.78
N GLU A 17 -12.79 -11.76 -1.83
CA GLU A 17 -13.19 -11.33 -0.50
C GLU A 17 -12.13 -10.36 0.05
N PRO A 18 -12.54 -9.34 0.83
CA PRO A 18 -11.59 -8.47 1.49
C PRO A 18 -10.58 -9.30 2.28
N ALA A 19 -9.30 -9.01 2.10
CA ALA A 19 -8.23 -9.68 2.82
C ALA A 19 -8.27 -9.27 4.29
N GLU A 20 -7.98 -10.22 5.18
CA GLU A 20 -7.74 -9.93 6.59
C GLU A 20 -6.49 -9.04 6.71
N PRO A 21 -6.59 -7.81 7.28
CA PRO A 21 -5.50 -6.84 7.30
C PRO A 21 -4.21 -7.38 7.94
N GLY A 22 -4.34 -8.24 8.95
CA GLY A 22 -3.18 -8.84 9.62
C GLY A 22 -2.44 -9.85 8.76
N GLU A 23 -3.16 -10.74 8.10
CA GLU A 23 -2.56 -11.75 7.24
C GLU A 23 -1.85 -11.10 6.04
N LEU A 24 -2.50 -10.09 5.44
CA LEU A 24 -1.92 -9.32 4.35
C LEU A 24 -0.69 -8.52 4.79
N ALA A 25 -0.71 -7.91 5.98
CA ALA A 25 0.45 -7.22 6.53
C ALA A 25 1.66 -8.15 6.68
N GLU A 26 1.45 -9.35 7.24
CA GLU A 26 2.49 -10.35 7.44
C GLU A 26 3.03 -10.91 6.13
N GLU A 27 2.16 -11.13 5.14
CA GLU A 27 2.57 -11.54 3.80
C GLU A 27 3.47 -10.49 3.14
N ILE A 28 3.03 -9.22 3.12
CA ILE A 28 3.79 -8.10 2.58
C ILE A 28 5.13 -7.97 3.30
N ALA A 29 5.14 -8.01 4.63
CA ALA A 29 6.35 -7.89 5.43
C ALA A 29 7.34 -9.02 5.12
N ARG A 30 6.86 -10.27 5.11
CA ARG A 30 7.69 -11.45 4.83
C ARG A 30 8.29 -11.39 3.43
N GLU A 31 7.48 -11.04 2.42
CA GLU A 31 7.97 -10.92 1.05
C GLU A 31 8.98 -9.77 0.94
N GLY A 32 8.67 -8.58 1.47
CA GLY A 32 9.58 -7.44 1.40
C GLY A 32 10.89 -7.67 2.15
N GLN A 33 10.86 -8.36 3.29
CA GLN A 33 12.06 -8.76 4.03
C GLN A 33 12.91 -9.74 3.21
N SER A 34 12.29 -10.66 2.48
CA SER A 34 13.03 -11.55 1.56
C SER A 34 13.67 -10.82 0.37
N GLN A 35 13.09 -9.70 -0.05
CA GLN A 35 13.65 -8.81 -1.07
C GLN A 35 14.59 -7.76 -0.49
N GLY A 36 14.65 -7.61 0.84
CA GLY A 36 15.49 -6.65 1.54
C GLY A 36 15.07 -5.18 1.39
N SER A 37 13.89 -4.88 0.84
CA SER A 37 13.38 -3.50 0.77
C SER A 37 11.88 -3.38 0.52
N LEU A 38 11.28 -2.30 1.03
CA LEU A 38 9.86 -1.98 0.95
C LEU A 38 9.61 -0.52 0.54
N LEU A 39 8.77 -0.30 -0.47
CA LEU A 39 8.26 1.01 -0.84
C LEU A 39 6.74 1.04 -0.69
N ILE A 40 6.25 1.85 0.24
CA ILE A 40 4.82 2.06 0.48
C ILE A 40 4.42 3.41 -0.12
N VAL A 41 3.39 3.39 -0.96
CA VAL A 41 2.74 4.59 -1.48
C VAL A 41 1.31 4.62 -0.94
N LEU A 42 0.98 5.63 -0.14
CA LEU A 42 -0.28 5.73 0.59
C LEU A 42 -1.12 6.88 0.06
N ASP A 43 -2.39 6.64 -0.25
CA ASP A 43 -3.38 7.67 -0.57
C ASP A 43 -3.94 8.27 0.72
N TYR A 44 -3.69 9.56 0.92
CA TYR A 44 -4.09 10.28 2.11
C TYR A 44 -5.61 10.33 2.23
N GLU A 45 -6.35 10.64 1.18
CA GLU A 45 -7.80 10.80 1.22
C GLU A 45 -8.50 9.46 1.52
N ALA A 46 -8.04 8.37 0.91
CA ALA A 46 -8.59 7.05 1.12
C ALA A 46 -8.34 6.56 2.57
N ILE A 47 -7.11 6.72 3.06
CA ILE A 47 -6.65 6.09 4.30
C ILE A 47 -6.76 7.01 5.52
N LEU A 48 -6.48 8.30 5.36
CA LEU A 48 -6.30 9.26 6.45
C LEU A 48 -7.26 10.47 6.36
N GLY A 49 -7.97 10.66 5.25
CA GLY A 49 -8.70 11.88 4.93
C GLY A 49 -9.93 12.12 5.82
N GLY A 50 -9.91 13.14 6.67
CA GLY A 50 -11.07 13.55 7.49
C GLY A 50 -10.91 14.98 8.01
N SER A 51 -11.99 15.57 8.56
CA SER A 51 -11.97 16.95 9.09
C SER A 51 -11.35 17.09 10.49
N ALA A 52 -10.93 15.98 11.12
CA ALA A 52 -10.31 16.01 12.42
C ALA A 52 -8.81 16.30 12.29
N LEU A 53 -8.36 17.32 13.03
CA LEU A 53 -7.07 18.01 12.89
C LEU A 53 -5.81 17.19 13.21
N ASP A 54 -5.91 15.89 13.51
CA ASP A 54 -4.74 15.07 13.87
C ASP A 54 -4.80 13.65 13.29
N VAL A 55 -3.67 13.23 12.70
CA VAL A 55 -3.44 11.83 12.34
C VAL A 55 -3.41 10.98 13.61
N PRO A 56 -4.17 9.86 13.69
CA PRO A 56 -4.18 9.00 14.88
C PRO A 56 -2.76 8.61 15.32
N LEU A 57 -2.52 8.58 16.64
CA LEU A 57 -1.20 8.23 17.20
C LEU A 57 -0.68 6.88 16.67
N LEU A 58 -1.57 5.92 16.48
CA LEU A 58 -1.23 4.61 15.90
C LEU A 58 -0.64 4.75 14.48
N VAL A 59 -1.27 5.55 13.63
CA VAL A 59 -0.79 5.82 12.26
C VAL A 59 0.55 6.57 12.34
N ARG A 60 0.66 7.59 13.19
CA ARG A 60 1.90 8.34 13.35
C ARG A 60 3.05 7.42 13.79
N GLY A 61 2.81 6.52 14.75
CA GLY A 61 3.78 5.53 15.19
C GLY A 61 4.19 4.57 14.08
N ALA A 62 3.24 4.08 13.29
CA ALA A 62 3.51 3.21 12.14
C ALA A 62 4.36 3.91 11.08
N LEU A 63 4.03 5.17 10.74
CA LEU A 63 4.79 5.98 9.79
C LEU A 63 6.21 6.26 10.29
N VAL A 64 6.38 6.57 11.58
CA VAL A 64 7.71 6.77 12.18
C VAL A 64 8.53 5.48 12.08
N ALA A 65 7.98 4.34 12.52
CA ALA A 65 8.69 3.06 12.48
C ALA A 65 9.18 2.74 11.05
N LEU A 66 8.29 2.84 10.06
CA LEU A 66 8.62 2.59 8.66
C LEU A 66 9.60 3.61 8.09
N ALA A 67 9.44 4.91 8.38
CA ALA A 67 10.33 5.94 7.84
C ALA A 67 11.73 5.94 8.48
N THR A 68 11.88 5.34 9.67
CA THR A 68 13.18 5.17 10.32
C THR A 68 13.92 3.90 9.89
N ALA A 69 13.23 2.94 9.28
CA ALA A 69 13.86 1.72 8.77
C ALA A 69 14.67 2.05 7.51
N SER A 70 15.94 1.63 7.46
CA SER A 70 16.85 1.99 6.37
C SER A 70 16.51 1.34 5.02
N ASP A 71 15.69 0.31 5.05
CA ASP A 71 15.25 -0.51 3.92
C ASP A 71 13.79 -0.26 3.52
N ALA A 72 13.09 0.64 4.21
CA ALA A 72 11.73 1.04 3.88
C ALA A 72 11.66 2.52 3.45
N CYS A 73 10.71 2.82 2.57
CA CYS A 73 10.40 4.17 2.13
C CYS A 73 8.89 4.37 2.11
N VAL A 74 8.42 5.49 2.65
CA VAL A 74 7.00 5.84 2.70
C VAL A 74 6.76 7.11 1.90
N VAL A 75 5.86 7.01 0.92
CA VAL A 75 5.37 8.12 0.11
C VAL A 75 3.89 8.32 0.43
N ILE A 76 3.50 9.52 0.85
CA ILE A 76 2.09 9.87 1.07
C ILE A 76 1.66 10.81 -0.04
N VAL A 77 0.59 10.43 -0.73
CA VAL A 77 0.01 11.15 -1.86
C VAL A 77 -1.31 11.79 -1.41
N SER A 78 -1.56 13.02 -1.83
CA SER A 78 -2.85 13.70 -1.62
C SER A 78 -3.27 14.46 -2.85
N ALA A 79 -4.58 14.64 -3.02
CA ALA A 79 -5.15 15.58 -3.97
C ALA A 79 -4.87 17.06 -3.61
N GLY A 80 -4.48 17.34 -2.36
CA GLY A 80 -4.08 18.66 -1.88
C GLY A 80 -2.60 18.98 -2.13
N GLU A 81 -2.12 20.06 -1.50
CA GLU A 81 -0.71 20.43 -1.53
C GLU A 81 0.15 19.58 -0.58
N ALA A 82 1.35 19.20 -1.01
CA ALA A 82 2.30 18.43 -0.20
C ALA A 82 2.69 19.16 1.11
N SER A 83 2.83 20.48 1.06
CA SER A 83 3.14 21.35 2.21
C SER A 83 2.08 21.24 3.32
N HIS A 84 0.80 21.13 2.94
CA HIS A 84 -0.30 20.93 3.88
C HIS A 84 -0.24 19.54 4.53
N LEU A 85 0.16 18.50 3.79
CA LEU A 85 0.38 17.17 4.37
C LEU A 85 1.54 17.17 5.35
N GLU A 86 2.68 17.75 4.95
CA GLU A 86 3.89 17.78 5.77
C GLU A 86 3.63 18.49 7.10
N THR A 87 2.95 19.63 7.07
CA THR A 87 2.58 20.39 8.28
C THR A 87 1.56 19.69 9.17
N ARG A 88 0.74 18.78 8.65
CA ARG A 88 -0.22 17.99 9.45
C ARG A 88 0.40 16.71 10.00
N ILE A 89 1.06 15.95 9.14
CA ILE A 89 1.57 14.61 9.45
C ILE A 89 2.89 14.72 10.23
N LYS A 90 3.80 15.62 9.87
CA LYS A 90 5.08 15.89 10.58
C LYS A 90 5.86 14.63 10.98
N VAL A 91 6.10 13.72 10.03
CA VAL A 91 6.95 12.53 10.25
C VAL A 91 8.20 12.67 9.40
N PRO A 92 9.39 12.87 10.01
CA PRO A 92 10.65 12.91 9.27
C PRO A 92 10.87 11.62 8.46
N GLY A 93 11.43 11.76 7.25
CA GLY A 93 11.70 10.63 6.35
C GLY A 93 10.54 10.23 5.45
N VAL A 94 9.30 10.66 5.73
CA VAL A 94 8.17 10.47 4.82
C VAL A 94 8.25 11.45 3.66
N VAL A 95 8.01 10.96 2.44
CA VAL A 95 7.93 11.78 1.23
C VAL A 95 6.49 12.19 0.99
N TYR A 96 6.21 13.50 1.02
CA TYR A 96 4.88 14.04 0.75
C TYR A 96 4.74 14.47 -0.70
N VAL A 97 3.66 14.05 -1.34
CA VAL A 97 3.34 14.32 -2.75
C VAL A 97 1.92 14.87 -2.82
N GLY A 98 1.77 16.08 -3.36
CA GLY A 98 0.45 16.66 -3.61
C GLY A 98 -0.13 16.24 -4.96
N ALA A 99 -1.18 16.92 -5.41
CA ALA A 99 -1.74 16.76 -6.74
C ALA A 99 -0.72 17.18 -7.81
N SER A 100 0.15 16.26 -8.20
CA SER A 100 1.18 16.49 -9.20
C SER A 100 1.30 15.26 -10.09
N PRO A 101 1.53 15.44 -11.40
CA PRO A 101 1.69 14.34 -12.36
C PRO A 101 2.98 13.50 -12.16
N ASN A 102 3.69 13.69 -11.06
CA ASN A 102 5.05 13.19 -10.85
C ASN A 102 5.12 11.92 -9.98
N LEU A 103 4.00 11.37 -9.53
CA LEU A 103 4.01 10.19 -8.67
C LEU A 103 4.76 9.02 -9.30
N GLU A 104 4.52 8.76 -10.59
CA GLU A 104 5.24 7.73 -11.36
C GLU A 104 6.75 7.99 -11.33
N ARG A 105 7.18 9.24 -11.55
CA ARG A 105 8.60 9.63 -11.50
C ARG A 105 9.20 9.42 -10.12
N ILE A 106 8.47 9.76 -9.05
CA ILE A 106 8.92 9.58 -7.67
C ILE A 106 9.06 8.08 -7.36
N VAL A 107 8.08 7.26 -7.71
CA VAL A 107 8.14 5.81 -7.51
C VAL A 107 9.28 5.20 -8.31
N ALA A 108 9.47 5.61 -9.57
CA ALA A 108 10.57 5.15 -10.41
C ALA A 108 11.95 5.56 -9.84
N GLN A 109 12.08 6.82 -9.39
CA GLN A 109 13.28 7.32 -8.72
C GLN A 109 13.59 6.49 -7.48
N ARG A 110 12.61 6.28 -6.58
CA ARG A 110 12.81 5.51 -5.35
C ARG A 110 13.16 4.04 -5.62
N ARG A 111 12.57 3.43 -6.64
CA ARG A 111 12.98 2.09 -7.10
C ARG A 111 14.44 2.06 -7.54
N SER A 112 14.90 3.09 -8.25
CA SER A 112 16.30 3.15 -8.74
C SER A 112 17.32 3.47 -7.64
N GLU A 113 16.90 4.16 -6.58
CA GLU A 113 17.75 4.53 -5.44
C GLU A 113 17.83 3.43 -4.36
N ALA A 114 16.87 2.52 -4.36
CA ALA A 114 16.86 1.39 -3.43
C ALA A 114 18.06 0.47 -3.69
N ARG A 115 18.68 -0.02 -2.62
CA ARG A 115 19.82 -0.95 -2.72
C ARG A 115 19.40 -2.29 -3.34
N GLU A 116 18.18 -2.71 -3.03
CA GLU A 116 17.53 -3.90 -3.55
C GLU A 116 16.29 -3.52 -4.35
N HIS A 117 15.67 -4.47 -5.05
CA HIS A 117 14.41 -4.23 -5.77
C HIS A 117 13.26 -4.19 -4.77
N PRO A 118 12.72 -2.99 -4.42
CA PRO A 118 11.73 -2.91 -3.36
C PRO A 118 10.42 -3.54 -3.83
N ILE A 119 9.75 -4.27 -2.95
CA ILE A 119 8.33 -4.53 -3.18
C ILE A 119 7.58 -3.20 -3.10
N VAL A 120 6.70 -2.96 -4.06
CA VAL A 120 5.89 -1.74 -4.08
C VAL A 120 4.46 -2.07 -3.67
N VAL A 121 4.02 -1.37 -2.63
CA VAL A 121 2.67 -1.46 -2.06
C VAL A 121 1.96 -0.13 -2.30
N LEU A 122 0.82 -0.18 -2.98
CA LEU A 122 -0.11 0.94 -3.08
C LEU A 122 -1.22 0.74 -2.05
N LEU A 123 -1.36 1.64 -1.10
CA LEU A 123 -2.35 1.57 -0.04
C LEU A 123 -3.42 2.64 -0.25
N GLY A 124 -4.67 2.23 -0.40
CA GLY A 124 -5.75 3.11 -0.84
C GLY A 124 -5.79 3.26 -2.35
N ALA A 125 -5.44 2.19 -3.08
CA ALA A 125 -5.39 2.17 -4.53
C ALA A 125 -6.71 2.70 -5.15
N GLY A 126 -6.57 3.44 -6.26
CA GLY A 126 -7.62 4.22 -6.91
C GLY A 126 -7.07 4.96 -8.13
N GLU A 127 -7.84 5.87 -8.72
CA GLU A 127 -7.44 6.60 -9.94
C GLU A 127 -6.09 7.33 -9.79
N SER A 128 -5.79 7.82 -8.59
CA SER A 128 -4.52 8.47 -8.21
C SER A 128 -3.28 7.64 -8.56
N PHE A 129 -3.42 6.32 -8.65
CA PHE A 129 -2.31 5.39 -8.91
C PHE A 129 -2.34 4.72 -10.27
N ALA A 130 -3.30 5.03 -11.14
CA ALA A 130 -3.41 4.37 -12.45
C ALA A 130 -2.14 4.49 -13.32
N LYS A 131 -1.30 5.49 -13.04
CA LYS A 131 -0.02 5.74 -13.72
C LYS A 131 1.18 5.10 -13.03
N VAL A 132 1.02 4.61 -11.80
CA VAL A 132 2.07 3.82 -11.17
C VAL A 132 2.06 2.47 -11.86
N GLY A 133 3.12 2.18 -12.63
CA GLY A 133 3.26 0.93 -13.37
C GLY A 133 3.20 -0.30 -12.47
N LYS A 134 3.50 -1.50 -13.01
CA LYS A 134 3.32 -2.78 -12.30
C LYS A 134 3.84 -2.73 -10.84
N VAL A 135 2.95 -3.01 -9.90
CA VAL A 135 3.22 -3.10 -8.46
C VAL A 135 3.01 -4.53 -7.98
N ARG A 136 3.55 -4.85 -6.80
CA ARG A 136 3.37 -6.18 -6.21
C ARG A 136 2.06 -6.26 -5.46
N TYR A 137 1.73 -5.21 -4.71
CA TYR A 137 0.49 -5.11 -3.95
C TYR A 137 -0.24 -3.81 -4.31
N ALA A 138 -1.45 -3.93 -4.83
CA ALA A 138 -2.39 -2.82 -4.93
C ALA A 138 -3.55 -3.09 -3.98
N VAL A 139 -3.62 -2.34 -2.88
CA VAL A 139 -4.61 -2.52 -1.81
C VAL A 139 -5.64 -1.40 -1.88
N HIS A 140 -6.86 -1.75 -2.23
CA HIS A 140 -8.00 -0.85 -2.33
C HIS A 140 -8.80 -0.84 -1.04
N VAL A 141 -9.46 0.28 -0.75
CA VAL A 141 -10.33 0.42 0.42
C VAL A 141 -11.80 0.42 -0.01
N GLY A 142 -12.59 -0.49 0.58
CA GLY A 142 -14.01 -0.61 0.32
C GLY A 142 -14.37 -1.93 -0.35
N ARG A 143 -15.48 -1.91 -1.09
CA ARG A 143 -16.00 -3.11 -1.77
C ARG A 143 -15.30 -3.33 -3.11
N PRO A 144 -14.98 -4.58 -3.48
CA PRO A 144 -14.45 -4.91 -4.79
C PRO A 144 -15.31 -4.36 -5.93
N ARG A 145 -14.69 -3.70 -6.91
CA ARG A 145 -15.38 -3.14 -8.08
C ARG A 145 -14.76 -3.62 -9.39
N GLY A 146 -14.88 -4.91 -9.71
CA GLY A 146 -14.53 -5.45 -11.04
C GLY A 146 -13.09 -5.17 -11.53
N GLU A 147 -12.18 -4.85 -10.60
CA GLU A 147 -10.78 -4.54 -10.87
C GLU A 147 -9.93 -5.82 -10.99
N PRO A 148 -8.73 -5.75 -11.60
CA PRO A 148 -7.94 -6.94 -11.93
C PRO A 148 -7.61 -7.80 -10.71
N ALA A 149 -7.54 -9.12 -10.94
CA ALA A 149 -7.32 -10.18 -9.93
C ALA A 149 -6.02 -10.06 -9.10
N ALA A 150 -5.10 -9.16 -9.47
CA ALA A 150 -3.88 -8.86 -8.71
C ALA A 150 -4.09 -7.77 -7.63
N SER A 151 -5.35 -7.40 -7.37
CA SER A 151 -5.74 -6.37 -6.41
C SER A 151 -6.21 -7.00 -5.11
N HIS A 152 -5.74 -6.44 -3.99
CA HIS A 152 -6.21 -6.78 -2.66
C HIS A 152 -7.21 -5.72 -2.19
N TRP A 153 -8.18 -6.12 -1.37
CA TRP A 153 -9.20 -5.23 -0.84
C TRP A 153 -9.18 -5.30 0.67
N VAL A 154 -9.27 -4.16 1.33
CA VAL A 154 -9.59 -4.08 2.77
C VAL A 154 -10.95 -3.40 2.94
N PHE A 155 -11.70 -3.85 3.93
CA PHE A 155 -13.14 -3.56 4.03
C PHE A 155 -13.45 -2.05 4.14
N ASP A 156 -12.68 -1.34 4.96
CA ASP A 156 -12.84 0.09 5.19
C ASP A 156 -11.53 0.77 5.58
N ARG A 157 -11.63 2.05 5.92
CA ARG A 157 -10.48 2.86 6.35
C ARG A 157 -9.83 2.33 7.62
N ALA A 158 -10.61 1.84 8.58
CA ALA A 158 -10.06 1.30 9.83
C ALA A 158 -9.24 0.04 9.54
N SER A 159 -9.72 -0.84 8.67
CA SER A 159 -8.96 -2.00 8.19
C SER A 159 -7.67 -1.59 7.47
N ALA A 160 -7.67 -0.50 6.71
CA ALA A 160 -6.48 -0.01 6.03
C ALA A 160 -5.45 0.61 7.00
N VAL A 161 -5.93 1.30 8.05
CA VAL A 161 -5.09 1.78 9.16
C VAL A 161 -4.51 0.61 9.95
N GLU A 162 -5.30 -0.43 10.20
CA GLU A 162 -4.81 -1.66 10.85
C GLU A 162 -3.73 -2.35 10.01
N LEU A 163 -3.94 -2.48 8.70
CA LEU A 163 -2.95 -3.03 7.76
C LEU A 163 -1.63 -2.25 7.85
N LEU A 164 -1.67 -0.91 7.81
CA LEU A 164 -0.47 -0.08 7.94
C LEU A 164 0.23 -0.30 9.29
N ALA A 165 -0.52 -0.34 10.38
CA ALA A 165 0.03 -0.51 11.73
C ALA A 165 0.69 -1.89 11.90
N ARG A 166 0.01 -2.94 11.45
CA ARG A 166 0.53 -4.31 11.49
C ARG A 166 1.71 -4.50 10.57
N LEU A 167 1.71 -3.87 9.39
CA LEU A 167 2.86 -3.90 8.47
C LEU A 167 4.07 -3.23 9.12
N ALA A 168 3.91 -2.07 9.74
CA ALA A 168 4.99 -1.41 10.46
C ALA A 168 5.55 -2.27 11.60
N PHE A 169 4.68 -2.95 12.35
CA PHE A 169 5.08 -3.87 13.42
C PHE A 169 5.85 -5.07 12.86
N ALA A 170 5.30 -5.75 11.84
CA ALA A 170 5.91 -6.92 11.23
C ALA A 170 7.25 -6.59 10.54
N TRP A 171 7.35 -5.42 9.90
CA TRP A 171 8.60 -4.95 9.29
C TRP A 171 9.70 -4.70 10.32
N SER A 172 9.32 -4.16 11.49
CA SER A 172 10.25 -3.85 12.58
C SER A 172 10.61 -5.06 13.44
N ALA A 173 9.91 -6.19 13.27
CA ALA A 173 10.21 -7.40 13.99
C ALA A 173 11.54 -8.00 13.51
N PRO A 174 12.42 -8.44 14.41
CA PRO A 174 13.66 -9.11 14.02
C PRO A 174 13.32 -10.36 13.19
N THR A 175 13.97 -10.50 12.04
CA THR A 175 13.82 -11.69 11.20
C THR A 175 14.19 -12.90 12.05
N PRO A 176 13.31 -13.91 12.19
CA PRO A 176 13.65 -15.10 12.96
C PRO A 176 14.87 -15.75 12.30
N THR A 177 15.97 -15.81 13.04
CA THR A 177 17.14 -16.61 12.64
C THR A 177 16.73 -18.08 12.62
N PRO A 178 17.07 -18.83 11.55
CA PRO A 178 16.76 -20.25 11.44
C PRO A 178 17.43 -21.09 12.53
#